data_AF-A0A2E6MR51-F1
#
_entry.id   AF-A0A2E6MR51-F1
#
_cell.length_a   1.000
_cell.length_b   1.000
_cell.length_c   1.000
_cell.angle_alpha   90.00
_cell.angle_beta   90.00
_cell.angle_gamma   90.00
#
_symmetry.space_group_name_H-M   'P 1'
#
loop_
_entity.id
_entity.type
_entity.pdbx_description
1 polymer ?
#
loop_
_entity_poly.entity_id
_entity_poly.type
_entity_poly.pdbx_seq_one_letter_code
_entity_poly.pdbx_strand_id
1 'polypeptide(L)'
;MLVSEIVSAILEKRIWAKSGNKVVRKYRCTSGIRKNRIVSNIGQCFAAPNVKARIRLKRTRARLGSRMARKARRTKRTNPASRRVAALNKAGSRRAPRSTRRR
;
A
#
# COMPACT_ATOMS: atom_id res chain seq x y z
N MET A 1 -0.80 29.59 -14.32
CA MET A 1 -0.71 28.48 -13.34
C MET A 1 0.74 28.12 -13.16
N LEU A 2 1.32 28.48 -12.02
CA LEU A 2 2.74 28.35 -11.76
C LEU A 2 3.06 26.95 -11.25
N VAL A 3 4.15 26.37 -11.74
CA VAL A 3 4.67 25.04 -11.35
C VAL A 3 4.88 24.93 -9.83
N SER A 4 5.03 26.06 -9.12
CA SER A 4 5.17 26.15 -7.67
C SER A 4 3.98 25.58 -6.88
N GLU A 5 2.75 25.62 -7.41
CA GLU A 5 1.56 25.05 -6.73
C GLU A 5 1.54 23.51 -6.78
N ILE A 6 2.25 22.89 -7.74
CA ILE A 6 2.40 21.43 -7.82
C ILE A 6 3.38 20.94 -6.74
N VAL A 7 4.36 21.77 -6.34
CA VAL A 7 5.42 21.36 -5.41
C VAL A 7 5.01 21.54 -3.93
N SER A 8 4.18 22.54 -3.62
CA SER A 8 3.77 22.85 -2.24
C SER A 8 2.77 21.87 -1.63
N ALA A 9 2.10 21.04 -2.44
CA ALA A 9 1.01 20.15 -1.99
C ALA A 9 1.28 18.63 -2.07
N ILE A 10 2.50 18.15 -2.35
CA ILE A 10 2.79 16.70 -2.27
C ILE A 10 3.25 16.33 -0.84
N LEU A 11 2.41 16.62 0.15
CA LEU A 11 2.41 15.93 1.44
C LEU A 11 1.79 14.52 1.31
N GLU A 12 1.81 13.92 0.12
CA GLU A 12 1.40 12.54 -0.03
C GLU A 12 2.37 11.62 0.70
N LYS A 13 1.82 10.85 1.64
CA LYS A 13 2.56 9.80 2.35
C LYS A 13 3.16 8.84 1.32
N ARG A 14 4.49 8.89 1.14
CA ARG A 14 5.23 7.93 0.31
C ARG A 14 4.99 6.50 0.82
N ILE A 15 4.39 5.65 -0.01
CA ILE A 15 4.09 4.26 0.34
C ILE A 15 5.13 3.34 -0.28
N TRP A 16 5.80 2.58 0.56
CA TRP A 16 6.76 1.57 0.14
C TRP A 16 6.15 0.18 0.23
N ALA A 17 6.43 -0.65 -0.78
CA ALA A 17 5.99 -2.03 -0.82
C ALA A 17 7.08 -2.93 -1.42
N LYS A 18 6.97 -4.22 -1.18
CA LYS A 18 7.85 -5.24 -1.78
C LYS A 18 7.21 -5.80 -3.05
N SER A 19 7.97 -5.86 -4.13
CA SER A 19 7.63 -6.60 -5.35
C SER A 19 8.72 -7.64 -5.60
N GLY A 20 8.40 -8.93 -5.44
CA GLY A 20 9.43 -9.98 -5.42
C GLY A 20 10.46 -9.73 -4.31
N ASN A 21 11.72 -9.51 -4.70
CA ASN A 21 12.83 -9.17 -3.80
C ASN A 21 13.18 -7.68 -3.79
N LYS A 22 12.54 -6.87 -4.64
CA LYS A 22 12.81 -5.42 -4.77
C LYS A 22 11.85 -4.60 -3.91
N VAL A 23 12.32 -3.45 -3.44
CA VAL A 23 11.51 -2.44 -2.75
C VAL A 23 11.09 -1.38 -3.75
N VAL A 24 9.78 -1.18 -3.90
CA VAL A 24 9.20 -0.31 -4.93
C VAL A 24 8.23 0.68 -4.27
N ARG A 25 8.15 1.90 -4.82
CA ARG A 25 7.17 2.91 -4.40
C ARG A 25 5.80 2.59 -5.01
N LYS A 26 4.74 2.85 -4.25
CA LYS A 26 3.35 2.68 -4.69
C LYS A 26 2.54 3.93 -4.41
N TYR A 27 1.42 4.07 -5.12
CA TYR A 27 0.52 5.21 -5.03
C TYR A 27 -0.74 4.83 -4.25
N ARG A 28 -1.32 5.80 -3.53
CA ARG A 28 -2.64 5.65 -2.90
C ARG A 28 -3.67 6.32 -3.80
N CYS A 29 -4.71 5.60 -4.17
CA CYS A 29 -5.83 6.19 -4.90
C CYS A 29 -6.62 7.11 -3.97
N THR A 30 -6.73 8.39 -4.33
CA THR A 30 -7.51 9.42 -3.63
C THR A 30 -8.95 9.50 -4.16
N SER A 31 -9.14 9.26 -5.46
CA SER A 31 -10.42 9.30 -6.17
C SER A 31 -10.68 8.03 -6.99
N GLY A 32 -11.90 7.90 -7.53
CA GLY A 32 -12.33 6.80 -8.40
C GLY A 32 -12.82 5.54 -7.68
N ILE A 33 -13.16 4.52 -8.47
CA ILE A 33 -13.75 3.25 -8.00
C ILE A 33 -12.83 2.41 -7.09
N ARG A 34 -11.51 2.66 -7.13
CA ARG A 34 -10.52 2.01 -6.25
C ARG A 34 -9.98 2.94 -5.17
N LYS A 35 -10.77 3.95 -4.76
CA LYS A 35 -10.43 4.87 -3.66
C LYS A 35 -9.87 4.14 -2.43
N ASN A 36 -8.86 4.72 -1.81
CA ASN A 36 -8.11 4.21 -0.65
C ASN A 36 -7.27 2.94 -0.88
N ARG A 37 -7.21 2.39 -2.11
CA ARG A 37 -6.32 1.26 -2.42
C ARG A 37 -4.92 1.74 -2.76
N ILE A 38 -3.94 0.86 -2.49
CA ILE A 38 -2.54 1.06 -2.84
C ILE A 38 -2.25 0.31 -4.13
N VAL A 39 -1.88 1.04 -5.18
CA VAL A 39 -1.70 0.52 -6.55
C VAL A 39 -0.25 0.69 -7.03
N SER A 40 0.14 -0.06 -8.05
CA SER A 40 1.47 0.09 -8.68
C SER A 40 1.49 1.27 -9.64
N ASN A 41 0.42 1.45 -10.43
CA ASN A 41 0.32 2.47 -11.46
C ASN A 41 -0.91 3.33 -11.20
N ILE A 42 -0.83 4.63 -11.48
CA ILE A 42 -1.90 5.60 -11.18
C ILE A 42 -3.19 5.28 -11.95
N GLY A 43 -3.10 4.88 -13.23
CA GLY A 43 -4.27 4.50 -14.03
C GLY A 43 -5.08 3.33 -13.45
N GLN A 44 -4.49 2.50 -12.58
CA GLN A 44 -5.23 1.43 -11.92
C GLN A 44 -6.31 1.92 -10.96
N CYS A 45 -6.29 3.19 -10.54
CA CYS A 45 -7.31 3.75 -9.65
C CYS A 45 -8.70 3.80 -10.28
N PHE A 46 -8.76 3.96 -11.61
CA PHE A 46 -9.98 4.07 -12.39
C PHE A 46 -10.37 2.78 -13.10
N ALA A 47 -9.50 1.76 -13.09
CA ALA A 47 -9.75 0.50 -13.76
C ALA A 47 -10.83 -0.34 -13.04
N ALA A 48 -11.77 -0.90 -13.82
CA ALA A 48 -12.89 -1.70 -13.31
C ALA A 48 -12.44 -2.87 -12.39
N PRO A 49 -13.20 -3.24 -11.35
CA PRO A 49 -12.86 -4.38 -10.51
C PRO A 49 -13.13 -5.71 -11.23
N ASN A 50 -12.15 -6.62 -11.23
CA ASN A 50 -12.36 -7.97 -11.79
C ASN A 50 -13.20 -8.83 -10.84
N VAL A 51 -14.47 -9.05 -11.19
CA VAL A 51 -15.46 -9.78 -10.38
C VAL A 51 -15.11 -11.26 -10.22
N LYS A 52 -14.70 -11.92 -11.31
CA LYS A 52 -14.30 -13.35 -11.30
C LYS A 52 -13.14 -13.61 -10.34
N ALA A 53 -12.11 -12.74 -10.38
CA ALA A 53 -10.98 -12.82 -9.46
C ALA A 53 -11.39 -12.58 -8.01
N ARG A 54 -12.33 -11.66 -7.76
CA ARG A 54 -12.86 -11.38 -6.41
C ARG A 54 -13.53 -12.60 -5.82
N ILE A 55 -14.40 -13.29 -6.58
CA ILE A 55 -15.10 -14.49 -6.13
C ILE A 55 -14.11 -15.63 -5.88
N ARG A 56 -13.16 -15.86 -6.80
CA ARG A 56 -12.12 -16.88 -6.62
C ARG A 56 -11.29 -16.63 -5.35
N LEU A 57 -10.91 -15.37 -5.09
CA LEU A 57 -10.14 -15.01 -3.90
C LEU A 57 -10.93 -15.19 -2.60
N LYS A 58 -12.26 -14.96 -2.61
CA LYS A 58 -13.12 -15.26 -1.44
C LYS A 58 -13.09 -16.77 -1.13
N ARG A 59 -13.27 -17.62 -2.15
CA ARG A 59 -13.22 -19.09 -1.99
C ARG A 59 -11.85 -19.58 -1.49
N THR A 60 -10.75 -19.05 -2.03
CA THR A 60 -9.40 -19.45 -1.57
C THR A 60 -9.08 -18.97 -0.16
N ARG A 61 -9.55 -17.78 0.24
CA ARG A 61 -9.40 -17.29 1.62
C ARG A 61 -10.18 -18.12 2.62
N ALA A 62 -11.38 -18.58 2.28
CA ALA A 62 -12.14 -19.49 3.13
C ALA A 62 -11.39 -20.81 3.38
N ARG A 63 -10.79 -21.37 2.31
CA ARG A 63 -10.07 -22.67 2.40
C ARG A 63 -8.69 -22.57 3.05
N LEU A 64 -7.89 -21.55 2.71
CA LEU A 64 -6.46 -21.49 3.03
C LEU A 64 -6.02 -20.22 3.79
N GLY A 65 -6.96 -19.39 4.22
CA GLY A 65 -6.68 -18.09 4.85
C GLY A 65 -5.71 -18.17 6.03
N SER A 66 -5.93 -19.12 6.93
CA SER A 66 -5.09 -19.34 8.12
C SER A 66 -3.65 -19.70 7.74
N ARG A 67 -3.47 -20.65 6.81
CA ARG A 67 -2.15 -21.08 6.31
C ARG A 67 -1.42 -19.94 5.61
N MET A 68 -2.12 -19.16 4.77
CA MET A 68 -1.56 -17.98 4.10
C MET A 68 -1.09 -16.93 5.11
N ALA A 69 -1.88 -16.66 6.15
CA ALA A 69 -1.53 -15.71 7.20
C ALA A 69 -0.29 -16.14 7.99
N ARG A 70 -0.17 -17.42 8.37
CA ARG A 70 1.02 -17.96 9.06
C ARG A 70 2.28 -17.80 8.20
N LYS A 71 2.23 -18.20 6.92
CA LYS A 71 3.34 -18.06 5.98
C LYS A 71 3.75 -16.59 5.82
N ALA A 72 2.77 -15.69 5.65
CA ALA A 72 3.03 -14.26 5.51
C ALA A 72 3.70 -13.65 6.76
N ARG A 73 3.29 -14.06 7.98
CA ARG A 73 3.93 -13.61 9.22
C ARG A 73 5.40 -14.05 9.28
N ARG A 74 5.71 -15.30 8.91
CA ARG A 74 7.10 -15.80 8.85
C ARG A 74 7.93 -14.99 7.86
N THR A 75 7.45 -14.79 6.63
CA THR A 75 8.17 -14.04 5.60
C THR A 75 8.40 -12.57 5.99
N LYS A 76 7.43 -11.91 6.62
CA LYS A 76 7.57 -10.51 7.07
C LYS A 76 8.65 -10.34 8.14
N ARG A 77 8.89 -11.37 8.97
CA ARG A 77 9.93 -11.36 10.02
C ARG A 77 11.32 -11.56 9.45
N THR A 78 11.50 -12.52 8.54
CA THR A 78 12.84 -12.94 8.10
C THR A 78 13.34 -12.25 6.83
N ASN A 79 12.47 -11.94 5.87
CA ASN A 79 12.92 -11.45 4.56
C ASN A 79 13.48 -10.02 4.66
N PRO A 80 14.72 -9.75 4.18
CA PRO A 80 15.39 -8.46 4.33
C PRO A 80 14.62 -7.31 3.66
N ALA A 81 14.04 -7.54 2.48
CA ALA A 81 13.24 -6.53 1.79
C ALA A 81 11.93 -6.22 2.55
N SER A 82 11.34 -7.20 3.25
CA SER A 82 10.13 -6.96 4.06
C SER A 82 10.44 -6.12 5.30
N ARG A 83 11.58 -6.39 5.95
CA ARG A 83 12.07 -5.57 7.08
C ARG A 83 12.38 -4.14 6.64
N ARG A 84 13.04 -3.96 5.49
CA ARG A 84 13.32 -2.64 4.91
C ARG A 84 12.04 -1.84 4.63
N VAL A 85 11.04 -2.46 4.00
CA VAL A 85 9.73 -1.83 3.74
C VAL A 85 9.06 -1.37 5.04
N ALA A 86 9.11 -2.19 6.10
CA ALA A 86 8.55 -1.82 7.40
C ALA A 86 9.25 -0.58 8.00
N ALA A 87 10.59 -0.53 7.92
CA ALA A 87 11.36 0.62 8.38
C ALA A 87 11.02 1.90 7.60
N LEU A 88 10.97 1.83 6.26
CA LEU A 88 10.64 2.97 5.40
C LEU A 88 9.24 3.53 5.66
N ASN A 89 8.24 2.65 5.82
CA ASN A 89 6.88 3.08 6.12
C ASN A 89 6.72 3.63 7.54
N LYS A 90 7.51 3.14 8.52
CA LYS A 90 7.53 3.67 9.89
C LYS A 90 8.16 5.07 9.93
N ALA A 91 9.28 5.27 9.24
CA ALA A 91 9.94 6.58 9.13
C ALA A 91 9.02 7.63 8.50
N GLY A 92 8.32 7.28 7.41
CA GLY A 92 7.35 8.17 6.77
C GLY A 92 6.16 8.55 7.66
N SER A 93 5.78 7.70 8.63
CA SER A 93 4.69 8.01 9.56
C SER A 93 5.08 8.98 10.67
N ARG A 94 6.37 9.09 11.03
CA ARG A 94 6.85 9.98 12.10
C ARG A 94 6.96 11.45 11.67
N ARG A 95 6.96 11.70 10.36
CA ARG A 95 7.04 13.04 9.75
C ARG A 95 5.67 13.68 9.49
N ALA A 96 4.57 12.97 9.74
CA ALA A 96 3.24 13.57 9.67
C ALA A 96 3.06 14.59 10.84
N PRO A 97 2.42 15.75 10.61
CA PRO A 97 2.23 16.75 11.65
C PRO A 97 1.53 16.12 12.87
N ARG A 98 2.04 16.40 14.07
CA ARG A 98 1.58 15.88 15.38
C ARG A 98 0.16 16.34 15.77
N SER A 99 -0.58 17.03 14.90
CA SER A 99 -1.82 17.75 15.26
C SER A 99 -3.02 16.86 15.58
N THR A 100 -2.97 15.54 15.38
CA THR A 100 -4.09 14.64 15.68
C THR A 100 -3.81 13.62 16.79
N ARG A 101 -2.83 13.87 17.69
CA ARG A 101 -2.54 12.98 18.84
C ARG A 101 -3.35 13.31 20.10
N ARG A 102 -4.48 14.02 19.98
CA ARG A 102 -5.44 14.27 21.07
C ARG A 102 -6.87 14.06 20.60
N ARG A 103 -7.35 12.82 20.74
CA ARG A 103 -8.63 12.39 21.34
C ARG A 103 -8.74 10.88 21.16
#